data_AF-A0A3P7NS65-F1
#
_entry.id   AF-A0A3P7NS65-F1
#
_cell.length_a   1.000
_cell.length_b   1.000
_cell.length_c   1.000
_cell.angle_alpha   90.00
_cell.angle_beta   90.00
_cell.angle_gamma   90.00
#
_symmetry.space_group_name_H-M   'P 1'
#
loop_
_entity.id
_entity.type
_entity.pdbx_description
1 polymer ?
#
loop_
_entity_poly.entity_id
_entity_poly.type
_entity_poly.pdbx_seq_one_letter_code
_entity_poly.pdbx_strand_id
1 'polypeptide(L)'
;MQNNLISCTIVVLMCVGCSIAIGVVSIAFRIVPAALVNAFLYLTAGLFVIFGNFIQQIKVDRVQSKWGPCYPIASLPEELYDPRFISVSNGWPMYVNWVTVFVFFAASCTWFIFKRLLNFETSKSII
;
A
#
# COMPACT_ATOMS: atom_id res chain seq x y z
N MET A 1 -16.49 4.66 7.43
CA MET A 1 -15.05 4.69 7.10
C MET A 1 -14.68 3.96 5.81
N GLN A 2 -15.57 3.17 5.20
CA GLN A 2 -15.28 2.48 3.93
C GLN A 2 -14.95 3.44 2.77
N ASN A 3 -15.59 4.61 2.69
CA ASN A 3 -15.35 5.56 1.61
C ASN A 3 -13.87 6.03 1.55
N ASN A 4 -13.28 6.31 2.71
CA ASN A 4 -11.87 6.74 2.80
C ASN A 4 -10.91 5.62 2.40
N LEU A 5 -11.21 4.38 2.80
CA LEU A 5 -10.41 3.21 2.43
C LEU A 5 -10.44 2.94 0.92
N ILE A 6 -11.62 3.01 0.30
CA ILE A 6 -11.78 2.83 -1.15
C ILE A 6 -11.00 3.91 -1.90
N SER A 7 -11.04 5.16 -1.43
CA SER A 7 -10.26 6.26 -2.01
C SER A 7 -8.76 5.98 -2.01
N CYS A 8 -8.19 5.56 -0.87
CA CYS A 8 -6.77 5.20 -0.79
C CYS A 8 -6.39 4.09 -1.79
N THR A 9 -7.22 3.06 -1.93
CA THR A 9 -6.97 1.97 -2.87
C THR A 9 -7.02 2.43 -4.33
N ILE A 10 -7.96 3.30 -4.70
CA ILE A 10 -8.06 3.84 -6.06
C ILE A 10 -6.80 4.64 -6.42
N VAL A 11 -6.32 5.49 -5.50
CA VAL A 11 -5.10 6.27 -5.73
C VAL A 11 -3.89 5.35 -5.92
N VAL A 12 -3.75 4.30 -5.11
CA VAL A 12 -2.68 3.30 -5.27
C VAL A 12 -2.74 2.64 -6.66
N LEU A 13 -3.93 2.22 -7.11
CA LEU A 13 -4.10 1.60 -8.44
C LEU A 13 -3.74 2.58 -9.57
N MET A 14 -4.13 3.85 -9.46
CA MET A 14 -3.74 4.88 -10.42
C MET A 14 -2.23 5.12 -10.42
N CYS A 15 -1.60 5.22 -9.26
CA CYS A 15 -0.15 5.40 -9.16
C CYS A 15 0.61 4.23 -9.79
N VAL A 16 0.17 2.99 -9.55
CA VAL A 16 0.78 1.78 -10.14
C VAL A 16 0.51 1.69 -11.64
N GLY A 17 -0.69 2.06 -12.10
CA GLY A 17 -0.99 2.12 -13.55
C GLY A 17 -0.08 3.11 -14.28
N CYS A 18 0.07 4.32 -13.73
CA CYS A 18 0.97 5.33 -14.28
C CYS A 18 2.45 4.93 -14.21
N SER A 19 2.87 4.26 -13.14
CA SER A 19 4.26 3.84 -12.96
C SER A 19 4.72 2.82 -13.99
N ILE A 20 3.82 1.98 -14.48
CA ILE A 20 4.12 1.03 -15.56
C ILE A 20 4.42 1.80 -16.86
N ALA A 21 3.54 2.72 -17.26
CA ALA A 21 3.72 3.51 -18.48
C ALA A 21 5.00 4.36 -18.41
N ILE A 22 5.19 5.10 -17.32
CA ILE A 22 6.35 6.00 -17.13
C ILE A 22 7.64 5.18 -16.96
N GLY A 23 7.58 4.03 -16.30
CA GLY A 23 8.71 3.12 -16.14
C GLY A 23 9.22 2.57 -17.48
N VAL A 24 8.31 2.13 -18.36
CA VAL A 24 8.67 1.65 -19.70
C VAL A 24 9.33 2.77 -20.52
N VAL A 25 8.74 3.97 -20.52
CA VAL A 25 9.30 5.13 -21.22
C VAL A 25 10.67 5.52 -20.64
N SER A 26 10.84 5.48 -19.32
CA SER A 26 12.10 5.80 -18.65
C SER A 26 13.23 4.84 -19.04
N ILE A 27 12.93 3.54 -19.15
CA ILE A 27 13.92 2.54 -19.56
C ILE A 27 14.23 2.65 -21.06
N ALA A 28 13.20 2.81 -21.90
CA ALA A 28 13.36 2.86 -23.37
C ALA A 28 14.13 4.09 -23.84
N PHE A 29 13.81 5.27 -23.31
CA PHE A 29 14.41 6.55 -23.74
C PHE A 29 15.54 7.04 -22.81
N ARG A 30 15.87 6.28 -21.76
CA ARG A 30 16.91 6.63 -20.75
C ARG A 30 16.73 8.04 -20.16
N ILE A 31 15.48 8.49 -20.02
CA ILE A 31 15.16 9.83 -19.54
C ILE A 31 15.27 9.87 -18.01
N VAL A 32 16.31 10.55 -17.51
CA VAL A 32 16.57 10.74 -16.06
C VAL A 32 15.38 11.31 -15.28
N PRO A 33 14.69 12.39 -15.72
CA PRO A 33 13.55 12.93 -14.96
C PRO A 33 12.37 11.95 -14.91
N ALA A 34 12.18 11.09 -15.91
CA ALA A 34 11.11 10.09 -15.89
C ALA A 34 11.36 9.00 -14.82
N ALA A 35 12.62 8.59 -14.63
CA ALA A 35 13.00 7.65 -13.57
C ALA A 35 12.71 8.22 -12.18
N LEU A 36 12.92 9.53 -11.99
CA LEU A 36 12.64 10.23 -10.74
C LEU A 36 11.14 10.29 -10.45
N VAL A 37 10.32 10.68 -11.44
CA VAL A 37 8.87 10.67 -11.30
C VAL A 37 8.37 9.27 -10.93
N ASN A 38 8.93 8.23 -11.55
CA ASN A 38 8.55 6.85 -11.24
C ASN A 38 8.88 6.44 -9.81
N ALA A 39 10.06 6.81 -9.30
CA ALA A 39 10.45 6.56 -7.92
C ALA A 39 9.49 7.23 -6.91
N PHE A 40 9.05 8.45 -7.20
CA PHE A 40 8.06 9.17 -6.39
C PHE A 40 6.68 8.52 -6.45
N LEU A 41 6.22 8.03 -7.62
CA LEU A 41 4.93 7.35 -7.75
C LEU A 41 4.86 6.07 -6.91
N TYR A 42 5.96 5.30 -6.82
CA TYR A 42 6.02 4.14 -5.93
C TYR A 42 6.05 4.53 -4.45
N LEU A 43 6.72 5.65 -4.11
CA LEU A 43 6.76 6.16 -2.74
C LEU A 43 5.38 6.65 -2.28
N THR A 44 4.67 7.42 -3.13
CA THR A 44 3.32 7.88 -2.83
C THR A 44 2.34 6.71 -2.73
N ALA A 45 2.42 5.71 -3.63
CA ALA A 45 1.63 4.49 -3.53
C ALA A 45 1.87 3.77 -2.18
N GLY A 46 3.13 3.62 -1.76
CA GLY A 46 3.46 3.03 -0.45
C GLY A 46 2.84 3.79 0.73
N LEU A 47 2.87 5.13 0.71
CA LEU A 47 2.23 5.95 1.75
C LEU A 47 0.71 5.75 1.81
N PHE A 48 0.03 5.68 0.67
CA PHE A 48 -1.42 5.43 0.64
C PHE A 48 -1.79 4.02 1.13
N VAL A 49 -0.94 3.02 0.89
CA VAL A 49 -1.11 1.67 1.48
C VAL A 49 -0.98 1.73 3.01
N ILE A 50 0.00 2.46 3.54
CA ILE A 50 0.15 2.65 4.99
C ILE A 50 -1.10 3.30 5.59
N PHE A 51 -1.61 4.39 4.97
CA PHE A 51 -2.85 5.02 5.42
C PHE A 51 -4.05 4.06 5.36
N GLY A 52 -4.17 3.26 4.30
CA GLY A 52 -5.17 2.21 4.19
C GLY A 52 -5.10 1.20 5.33
N ASN A 53 -3.89 0.74 5.66
CA ASN A 53 -3.65 -0.21 6.76
C ASN A 53 -4.03 0.37 8.12
N PHE A 54 -3.68 1.63 8.40
CA PHE A 54 -4.11 2.28 9.66
C PHE A 54 -5.62 2.43 9.75
N ILE A 55 -6.31 2.78 8.65
CA ILE A 55 -7.78 2.84 8.63
C ILE A 55 -8.39 1.46 8.89
N GLN A 56 -7.78 0.38 8.39
CA GLN A 56 -8.22 -0.99 8.67
C GLN A 56 -8.05 -1.35 10.15
N GLN A 57 -6.90 -1.04 10.75
CA GLN A 57 -6.67 -1.30 12.17
C GLN A 57 -7.66 -0.54 13.06
N ILE A 58 -7.84 0.76 12.81
CA ILE A 58 -8.81 1.58 13.56
C ILE A 58 -10.24 1.03 13.38
N LYS A 59 -10.58 0.50 12.21
CA LYS A 59 -11.88 -0.12 11.98
C LYS A 59 -12.03 -1.40 12.82
N VAL A 60 -11.02 -2.25 12.87
CA VAL A 60 -11.00 -3.47 13.70
C VAL A 60 -11.10 -3.09 15.18
N ASP A 61 -10.31 -2.14 15.66
CA ASP A 61 -10.33 -1.67 17.05
C ASP A 61 -11.69 -1.06 17.43
N ARG A 62 -12.33 -0.32 16.51
CA ARG A 62 -13.69 0.21 16.74
C ARG A 62 -14.74 -0.89 16.76
N VAL A 63 -14.61 -1.92 15.95
CA VAL A 63 -15.54 -3.05 15.95
C VAL A 63 -15.36 -3.83 17.26
N GLN A 64 -14.12 -4.09 17.67
CA GLN A 64 -13.80 -4.76 18.93
C GLN A 64 -14.25 -3.96 20.16
N SER A 65 -14.10 -2.63 20.15
CA SER A 65 -14.54 -1.78 21.27
C SER A 65 -16.06 -1.58 21.32
N LYS A 66 -16.77 -1.62 20.19
CA LYS A 66 -18.24 -1.51 20.16
C LYS A 66 -18.97 -2.82 20.41
N TRP A 67 -18.41 -3.95 20.00
CA TRP A 67 -19.10 -5.25 19.99
C TRP A 67 -18.42 -6.31 20.85
N GLY A 68 -17.29 -5.98 21.49
CA GLY A 68 -16.45 -6.98 22.14
C GLY A 68 -15.80 -7.92 21.11
N PRO A 69 -15.24 -9.07 21.54
CA PRO A 69 -14.57 -10.02 20.65
C PRO A 69 -15.49 -10.70 19.63
N CYS A 70 -16.82 -10.65 19.79
CA CYS A 70 -17.78 -11.34 18.92
C CYS A 70 -18.67 -10.37 18.14
N TYR A 71 -18.68 -10.48 16.80
CA TYR A 71 -19.64 -9.81 15.92
C TYR A 71 -20.88 -10.72 15.75
N PRO A 72 -22.10 -10.29 16.12
CA PRO A 72 -23.28 -11.16 15.99
C PRO A 72 -23.65 -11.32 14.51
N ILE A 73 -23.42 -12.52 13.96
CA ILE A 73 -23.82 -12.92 12.59
C ILE A 73 -25.33 -13.28 12.55
N ALA A 74 -25.93 -13.50 13.73
CA ALA A 74 -27.37 -13.60 13.94
C ALA A 74 -27.67 -13.00 15.32
N SER A 75 -28.92 -12.56 15.54
CA SER A 75 -29.43 -12.12 16.84
C SER A 75 -29.44 -13.29 17.83
N LEU A 76 -28.26 -13.64 18.36
CA LEU A 76 -28.12 -14.62 19.42
C LEU A 76 -28.57 -13.96 20.74
N PRO A 77 -29.43 -14.63 21.53
CA PRO A 77 -29.82 -14.14 22.84
C PRO A 77 -28.58 -13.99 23.74
N GLU A 78 -28.57 -12.94 24.56
CA GLU A 78 -27.43 -12.53 25.39
C GLU A 78 -26.90 -13.64 26.32
N GLU A 79 -27.74 -14.63 26.66
CA GLU A 79 -27.38 -15.76 27.53
C GLU A 79 -26.43 -16.80 26.89
N LEU A 80 -26.29 -16.82 25.55
CA LEU A 80 -25.37 -17.72 24.83
C LEU A 80 -24.10 -17.02 24.35
N TYR A 81 -23.86 -15.77 24.76
CA TYR A 81 -22.68 -15.01 24.41
C TYR A 81 -21.47 -15.51 25.21
N ASP A 82 -20.84 -16.58 24.74
CA ASP A 82 -19.59 -17.08 25.31
C ASP A 82 -18.39 -16.55 24.49
N PRO A 83 -17.60 -15.58 25.02
CA PRO A 83 -16.55 -14.86 24.28
C PRO A 83 -15.35 -15.74 23.86
N ARG A 84 -15.39 -17.05 24.13
CA ARG A 84 -14.33 -18.00 23.81
C ARG A 84 -14.37 -18.54 22.38
N PHE A 85 -15.49 -18.41 21.66
CA PHE A 85 -15.70 -19.16 20.41
C PHE A 85 -15.60 -18.34 19.12
N ILE A 86 -15.71 -17.00 19.17
CA ILE A 86 -15.68 -16.15 17.98
C ILE A 86 -14.75 -14.98 18.26
N SER A 87 -13.52 -15.05 17.77
CA SER A 87 -12.55 -13.96 17.86
C SER A 87 -12.44 -13.25 16.52
N VAL A 88 -12.46 -11.92 16.53
CA VAL A 88 -12.07 -11.11 15.37
C VAL A 88 -10.56 -11.24 15.20
N SER A 89 -10.15 -12.22 14.39
CA SER A 89 -8.74 -12.40 14.04
C SER A 89 -8.38 -11.51 12.85
N ASN A 90 -7.21 -10.87 12.91
CA ASN A 90 -6.63 -10.22 11.74
C ASN A 90 -6.39 -11.28 10.66
N GLY A 91 -7.21 -11.26 9.62
CA GLY A 91 -7.05 -12.17 8.49
C GLY A 91 -5.71 -11.95 7.78
N TRP A 92 -5.28 -12.98 7.07
CA TRP A 92 -4.17 -12.96 6.10
C TRP A 92 -4.01 -11.67 5.28
N PRO A 93 -5.06 -11.03 4.73
CA PRO A 93 -4.91 -9.80 3.94
C PRO A 93 -4.22 -8.64 4.69
N MET A 94 -4.34 -8.58 6.02
CA MET A 94 -3.68 -7.54 6.82
C MET A 94 -2.15 -7.68 6.74
N TYR A 95 -1.65 -8.90 6.87
CA TYR A 95 -0.20 -9.19 6.80
C TYR A 95 0.34 -8.95 5.40
N VAL A 96 -0.41 -9.38 4.37
CA VAL A 96 -0.03 -9.14 2.96
C VAL A 96 0.09 -7.64 2.70
N ASN A 97 -0.83 -6.82 3.19
CA ASN A 97 -0.76 -5.38 3.01
C ASN A 97 0.41 -4.70 3.73
N TRP A 98 0.93 -5.27 4.83
CA TRP A 98 2.14 -4.75 5.46
C TRP A 98 3.38 -5.12 4.65
N VAL A 99 3.42 -6.32 4.08
CA VAL A 99 4.51 -6.76 3.19
C VAL A 99 4.56 -5.89 1.93
N THR A 100 3.41 -5.53 1.35
CA THR A 100 3.38 -4.69 0.14
C THR A 100 3.99 -3.31 0.36
N VAL A 101 3.89 -2.74 1.57
CA VAL A 101 4.58 -1.47 1.91
C VAL A 101 6.09 -1.59 1.73
N PHE A 102 6.68 -2.67 2.23
CA PHE A 102 8.12 -2.92 2.07
C PHE A 102 8.51 -3.10 0.60
N VAL A 103 7.67 -3.79 -0.17
CA VAL A 103 7.90 -3.97 -1.62
C VAL A 103 7.87 -2.63 -2.36
N PHE A 104 6.91 -1.75 -2.06
CA PHE A 104 6.84 -0.43 -2.68
C PHE A 104 8.04 0.46 -2.30
N PHE A 105 8.49 0.38 -1.05
CA PHE A 105 9.67 1.11 -0.61
C PHE A 105 10.95 0.61 -1.30
N ALA A 106 11.14 -0.72 -1.35
CA ALA A 106 12.26 -1.34 -2.05
C ALA A 106 12.27 -0.96 -3.53
N ALA A 107 11.11 -1.01 -4.20
CA ALA A 107 10.97 -0.59 -5.59
C ALA A 107 11.37 0.88 -5.80
N SER A 108 10.93 1.79 -4.92
CA SER A 108 11.34 3.21 -4.97
C SER A 108 12.86 3.36 -4.85
N CYS A 109 13.49 2.66 -3.90
CA CYS A 109 14.95 2.64 -3.77
C CYS A 109 15.66 2.14 -5.04
N THR A 110 15.15 1.07 -5.67
CA THR A 110 15.70 0.56 -6.94
C THR A 110 15.65 1.64 -8.03
N TRP A 111 14.54 2.38 -8.16
CA TRP A 111 14.43 3.47 -9.12
C TRP A 111 15.36 4.66 -8.82
N PHE A 112 15.61 4.97 -7.54
CA PHE A 112 16.61 5.97 -7.18
C PHE A 112 18.03 5.54 -7.54
N ILE A 113 18.38 4.26 -7.35
CA ILE A 113 19.67 3.72 -7.77
C ILE A 113 19.78 3.76 -9.29
N PHE A 114 18.73 3.34 -10.02
CA PHE A 114 18.67 3.40 -11.47
C PHE A 114 18.88 4.82 -12.01
N LYS A 115 18.26 5.83 -11.37
CA LYS A 115 18.48 7.24 -11.68
C LYS A 115 19.94 7.65 -11.53
N ARG A 116 20.64 7.19 -10.48
CA ARG A 116 22.09 7.47 -10.32
C ARG A 116 22.89 6.86 -11.46
N LEU A 117 22.61 5.61 -11.84
CA LEU A 117 23.29 4.92 -12.95
C LEU A 117 23.11 5.68 -14.27
N LEU A 118 21.87 6.07 -14.60
CA LEU A 118 21.60 6.85 -15.81
C LEU A 118 22.35 8.19 -15.82
N ASN A 119 22.41 8.91 -14.70
CA ASN A 119 23.18 10.16 -14.61
C ASN A 119 24.67 9.94 -14.88
N PHE A 120 25.25 8.87 -14.29
CA PHE A 120 26.65 8.53 -14.53
C PHE A 120 26.92 8.21 -16.01
N GLU A 121 26.05 7.47 -16.68
CA GLU A 121 26.19 7.20 -18.12
C GLU A 121 26.10 8.49 -18.95
N THR A 122 25.09 9.34 -18.70
CA THR A 122 24.94 10.61 -19.44
C THR A 122 26.11 11.56 -19.22
N SER A 123 26.74 11.55 -18.03
CA SER A 123 27.93 12.36 -17.76
C SER A 123 29.16 11.86 -18.53
N LYS A 124 29.26 10.54 -18.78
CA LYS A 124 30.37 9.95 -19.54
C LYS A 124 30.25 10.18 -21.03
N SER A 125 29.03 10.31 -21.57
CA SER A 125 28.82 10.57 -23.00
C SER A 125 29.08 12.02 -23.43
N ILE A 126 29.29 12.94 -22.49
CA ILE A 126 29.55 14.37 -22.76
C ILE A 126 31.06 14.68 -22.79
N ILE A 127 31.91 13.75 -22.35
CA ILE A 127 33.38 13.82 -22.43
C ILE A 127 33.84 13.10 -23.70
#